data_AF-A0A7C6L4D3-F1
#
_entry.id   AF-A0A7C6L4D3-F1
#
_cell.length_a   1.000
_cell.length_b   1.000
_cell.length_c   1.000
_cell.angle_alpha   90.00
_cell.angle_beta   90.00
_cell.angle_gamma   90.00
#
_symmetry.space_group_name_H-M   'P 1'
#
loop_
_entity.id
_entity.type
_entity.pdbx_description
1 polymer ?
#
loop_
_entity_poly.entity_id
_entity_poly.type
_entity_poly.pdbx_seq_one_letter_code
_entity_poly.pdbx_strand_id
1 'polypeptide(L)'
;MDLSEIGRITYRTMKLNDPNLVWVKMCWQADNAELLSEIPSDSVIALDLWAKSAPYWKNGAFNGKSWIWCLLHNFGGSTEQSSQLSHLATVFPKTLNDDSKGKLVGLGITPEGHYNSPVVYELFPEFAWRKDTVDLKSWISQYIRRRYGAFSSNAQLAWDGILATVYNVPYNINRQTPDNSMIKARPLRNEKARTWSSTKQSYNTAELAKAVSKLLDAAPECAPSDAYRYDLVDFTRQVLGDLLPGYCSVRLRRRIIQPGAVPGKAGRF
;
A
#
# COMPACT_ATOMS: atom_id res chain seq x y z
N MET A 1 27.23 21.27 16.94
CA MET A 1 26.00 20.95 17.69
C MET A 1 25.71 19.49 17.40
N ASP A 2 25.69 18.67 18.44
CA ASP A 2 25.35 17.25 18.32
C ASP A 2 23.81 17.07 18.21
N LEU A 3 23.34 15.95 17.66
CA LEU A 3 21.91 15.64 17.49
C LEU A 3 21.16 15.66 18.82
N SER A 4 21.76 15.16 19.90
CA SER A 4 21.18 15.19 21.25
C SER A 4 20.87 16.62 21.72
N GLU A 5 21.83 17.53 21.51
CA GLU A 5 21.71 18.95 21.83
C GLU A 5 20.63 19.65 20.98
N ILE A 6 20.58 19.36 19.67
CA ILE A 6 19.53 19.87 18.77
C ILE A 6 18.15 19.46 19.29
N GLY A 7 17.99 18.20 19.67
CA GLY A 7 16.74 17.67 20.21
C GLY A 7 16.32 18.35 21.50
N ARG A 8 17.25 18.49 22.45
CA ARG A 8 17.00 19.17 23.73
C ARG A 8 16.61 20.64 23.54
N ILE A 9 17.31 21.39 22.68
CA ILE A 9 17.01 22.80 22.41
C ILE A 9 15.64 22.95 21.75
N THR A 10 15.33 22.10 20.76
CA THR A 10 14.04 22.07 20.08
C THR A 10 12.91 21.81 21.08
N TYR A 11 13.06 20.77 21.90
CA TYR A 11 12.10 20.41 22.94
C TYR A 11 11.87 21.54 23.96
N ARG A 12 12.96 22.12 24.50
CA ARG A 12 12.85 23.23 25.47
C ARG A 12 12.13 24.43 24.88
N THR A 13 12.44 24.78 23.63
CA THR A 13 11.77 25.90 22.93
C THR A 13 10.27 25.66 22.80
N MET A 14 9.86 24.44 22.44
CA MET A 14 8.43 24.10 22.37
C MET A 14 7.76 24.13 23.76
N LYS A 15 8.41 23.58 24.80
CA LYS A 15 7.89 23.58 26.18
C LYS A 15 7.75 24.97 26.81
N LEU A 16 8.60 25.93 26.43
CA LEU A 16 8.46 27.32 26.88
C LEU A 16 7.13 27.95 26.44
N ASN A 17 6.56 27.49 25.31
CA ASN A 17 5.29 27.97 24.79
C ASN A 17 4.10 27.13 25.28
N ASP A 18 4.31 25.84 25.52
CA ASP A 18 3.29 24.94 26.07
C ASP A 18 3.90 23.95 27.08
N PRO A 19 3.71 24.16 28.40
CA PRO A 19 4.21 23.26 29.44
C PRO A 19 3.67 21.82 29.35
N ASN A 20 2.53 21.60 28.68
CA ASN A 20 1.89 20.29 28.52
C ASN A 20 2.20 19.62 27.16
N LEU A 21 3.03 20.24 26.33
CA LEU A 21 3.38 19.73 25.00
C LEU A 21 3.87 18.28 25.03
N VAL A 22 3.38 17.48 24.08
CA VAL A 22 3.96 16.21 23.66
C VAL A 22 4.43 16.33 22.21
N TRP A 23 5.71 16.05 21.95
CA TRP A 23 6.26 16.10 20.60
C TRP A 23 5.94 14.83 19.81
N VAL A 24 5.08 14.95 18.80
CA VAL A 24 4.85 13.88 17.83
C VAL A 24 5.94 13.91 16.75
N LYS A 25 6.76 12.86 16.67
CA LYS A 25 7.91 12.79 15.77
C LYS A 25 7.75 11.67 14.74
N MET A 26 7.78 12.05 13.46
CA MET A 26 7.88 11.12 12.34
C MET A 26 9.23 10.38 12.35
N CYS A 27 9.22 9.05 12.43
CA CYS A 27 10.40 8.19 12.35
C CYS A 27 10.38 7.39 11.03
N TRP A 28 11.07 7.92 10.02
CA TRP A 28 11.18 7.31 8.69
C TRP A 28 12.47 6.48 8.58
N GLN A 29 12.38 5.16 8.78
CA GLN A 29 13.46 4.20 8.57
C GLN A 29 14.83 4.56 9.20
N ALA A 30 14.87 5.44 10.20
CA ALA A 30 16.09 6.03 10.72
C ALA A 30 16.10 6.04 12.23
N ASP A 31 17.30 5.90 12.79
CA ASP A 31 17.53 6.02 14.21
C ASP A 31 17.37 7.47 14.66
N ASN A 32 16.31 7.74 15.43
CA ASN A 32 16.08 9.03 16.07
C ASN A 32 16.51 8.99 17.55
N ALA A 33 17.18 7.93 18.00
CA ALA A 33 17.55 7.73 19.40
C ALA A 33 18.45 8.85 19.91
N GLU A 34 19.50 9.22 19.17
CA GLU A 34 20.42 10.29 19.58
C GLU A 34 19.70 11.63 19.68
N LEU A 35 18.94 12.01 18.63
CA LEU A 35 18.12 13.23 18.62
C LEU A 35 17.15 13.30 19.80
N LEU A 36 16.56 12.16 20.20
CA LEU A 36 15.54 12.13 21.24
C LEU A 36 16.10 11.77 22.62
N SER A 37 17.41 11.50 22.74
CA SER A 37 18.03 10.91 23.94
C SER A 37 17.88 11.78 25.19
N GLU A 38 18.03 13.10 25.04
CA GLU A 38 17.93 14.08 26.14
C GLU A 38 16.51 14.61 26.40
N ILE A 39 15.48 13.96 25.84
CA ILE A 39 14.08 14.38 25.99
C ILE A 39 13.34 13.39 26.89
N PRO A 40 12.57 13.85 27.91
CA PRO A 40 11.75 12.98 28.75
C PRO A 40 10.85 12.06 27.94
N SER A 41 10.77 10.79 28.35
CA SER A 41 10.11 9.75 27.55
C SER A 41 8.59 9.89 27.43
N ASP A 42 7.96 10.59 28.36
CA ASP A 42 6.53 10.94 28.36
C ASP A 42 6.20 12.15 27.47
N SER A 43 7.22 12.86 27.01
CA SER A 43 7.09 14.10 26.23
C SER A 43 7.28 13.90 24.73
N VAL A 44 7.41 12.65 24.27
CA VAL A 44 7.57 12.29 22.85
C VAL A 44 6.66 11.11 22.50
N ILE A 45 6.00 11.19 21.36
CA ILE A 45 5.37 10.05 20.69
C ILE A 45 6.03 9.86 19.33
N ALA A 46 6.72 8.74 19.16
CA ALA A 46 7.36 8.37 17.89
C ALA A 46 6.35 7.70 16.94
N LEU A 47 6.27 8.15 15.70
CA LEU A 47 5.48 7.50 14.65
C LEU A 47 6.41 6.54 13.88
N ASP A 48 6.29 5.24 14.09
CA ASP A 48 6.98 4.24 13.27
C ASP A 48 6.28 4.15 11.91
N LEU A 49 6.68 5.03 10.99
CA LEU A 49 5.91 5.37 9.79
C LEU A 49 5.65 4.17 8.86
N TRP A 50 6.59 3.22 8.79
CA TRP A 50 6.50 2.09 7.88
C TRP A 50 6.46 0.74 8.59
N ALA A 51 5.84 0.72 9.77
CA ALA A 51 5.84 -0.42 10.69
C ALA A 51 5.34 -1.74 10.06
N LYS A 52 4.45 -1.68 9.07
CA LYS A 52 3.99 -2.87 8.31
C LYS A 52 5.13 -3.58 7.58
N SER A 53 6.00 -2.83 6.91
CA SER A 53 6.93 -3.36 5.91
C SER A 53 8.39 -3.28 6.36
N ALA A 54 8.76 -2.25 7.12
CA ALA A 54 10.10 -2.06 7.66
C ALA A 54 10.00 -1.48 9.09
N PRO A 55 9.58 -2.31 10.07
CA PRO A 55 9.39 -1.85 11.45
C PRO A 55 10.70 -1.42 12.09
N TYR A 56 10.79 -0.14 12.47
CA TYR A 56 11.93 0.37 13.19
C TYR A 56 11.89 0.01 14.68
N TRP A 57 10.69 -0.14 15.27
CA TRP A 57 10.51 -0.47 16.69
C TRP A 57 11.27 -1.72 17.15
N LYS A 58 11.64 -2.63 16.23
CA LYS A 58 12.50 -3.79 16.52
C LYS A 58 13.90 -3.41 17.02
N ASN A 59 14.33 -2.16 16.81
CA ASN A 59 15.59 -1.61 17.30
C ASN A 59 15.40 -0.94 18.67
N GLY A 60 14.97 -1.70 19.68
CA GLY A 60 14.86 -1.21 21.06
C GLY A 60 13.63 -0.35 21.36
N ALA A 61 12.58 -0.43 20.55
CA ALA A 61 11.26 0.19 20.79
C ALA A 61 11.35 1.66 21.23
N PHE A 62 12.15 2.44 20.50
CA PHE A 62 12.36 3.88 20.74
C PHE A 62 12.89 4.21 22.14
N ASN A 63 13.66 3.31 22.75
CA ASN A 63 14.36 3.50 24.02
C ASN A 63 13.44 4.02 25.14
N GLY A 64 12.26 3.39 25.27
CA GLY A 64 11.29 3.66 26.33
C GLY A 64 10.37 4.86 26.09
N LYS A 65 10.43 5.48 24.91
CA LYS A 65 9.47 6.49 24.44
C LYS A 65 8.18 5.84 23.96
N SER A 66 7.07 6.54 24.11
CA SER A 66 5.79 6.10 23.54
C SER A 66 5.88 6.11 22.01
N TRP A 67 5.24 5.14 21.36
CA TRP A 67 5.22 5.09 19.90
C TRP A 67 3.91 4.55 19.33
N ILE A 68 3.65 4.90 18.07
CA ILE A 68 2.47 4.53 17.30
C ILE A 68 2.91 3.68 16.10
N TRP A 69 2.25 2.54 15.93
CA TRP A 69 2.44 1.66 14.79
C TRP A 69 1.70 2.25 13.59
N CYS A 70 2.42 2.67 12.54
CA CYS A 70 1.80 3.34 11.41
C CYS A 70 1.72 2.44 10.16
N LEU A 71 0.57 2.51 9.49
CA LEU A 71 0.36 1.98 8.16
C LEU A 71 0.67 3.06 7.11
N LEU A 72 1.89 3.03 6.57
CA LEU A 72 2.19 3.64 5.28
C LEU A 72 1.98 2.60 4.17
N HIS A 73 0.81 2.71 3.54
CA HIS A 73 0.39 1.85 2.42
C HIS A 73 0.67 2.48 1.05
N ASN A 74 0.44 3.79 0.91
CA ASN A 74 0.52 4.48 -0.36
C ASN A 74 1.63 5.51 -0.37
N PHE A 75 2.36 5.57 -1.49
CA PHE A 75 3.45 6.53 -1.74
C PHE A 75 3.09 7.41 -2.93
N GLY A 76 3.23 8.72 -2.79
CA GLY A 76 2.97 9.77 -3.78
C GLY A 76 1.61 9.69 -4.47
N GLY A 77 0.57 9.20 -3.80
CA GLY A 77 -0.77 9.06 -4.40
C GLY A 77 -0.81 8.08 -5.57
N SER A 78 -0.04 7.00 -5.52
CA SER A 78 -0.07 6.00 -6.60
C SER A 78 -1.44 5.35 -6.69
N THR A 79 -1.95 5.21 -7.91
CA THR A 79 -3.24 4.58 -8.17
C THR A 79 -3.14 3.07 -8.34
N GLU A 80 -1.94 2.52 -8.55
CA GLU A 80 -1.73 1.08 -8.65
C GLU A 80 -2.18 0.34 -7.39
N GLN A 81 -2.89 -0.76 -7.60
CA GLN A 81 -3.27 -1.66 -6.53
C GLN A 81 -2.07 -2.50 -6.13
N SER A 82 -1.81 -2.59 -4.83
CA SER A 82 -0.82 -3.51 -4.27
C SER A 82 -0.92 -3.49 -2.76
N SER A 83 -0.97 -4.66 -2.16
CA SER A 83 -0.83 -4.79 -0.71
C SER A 83 -0.37 -6.20 -0.36
N GLN A 84 -0.13 -6.42 0.93
CA GLN A 84 0.14 -7.72 1.51
C GLN A 84 -0.95 -7.96 2.54
N LEU A 85 -2.17 -8.25 2.08
CA LEU A 85 -3.34 -8.30 2.97
C LEU A 85 -3.22 -9.43 4.00
N SER A 86 -2.61 -10.56 3.63
CA SER A 86 -2.34 -11.68 4.54
C SER A 86 -1.38 -11.30 5.67
N HIS A 87 -0.34 -10.53 5.35
CA HIS A 87 0.57 -9.98 6.35
C HIS A 87 -0.14 -8.95 7.23
N LEU A 88 -0.87 -8.00 6.62
CA LEU A 88 -1.65 -6.98 7.34
C LEU A 88 -2.65 -7.61 8.33
N ALA A 89 -3.30 -8.71 7.94
CA ALA A 89 -4.26 -9.44 8.76
C ALA A 89 -3.66 -10.01 10.07
N THR A 90 -2.33 -10.10 10.18
CA THR A 90 -1.66 -10.75 11.32
C THR A 90 -0.59 -9.89 12.01
N VAL A 91 0.05 -8.96 11.31
CA VAL A 91 1.29 -8.31 11.78
C VAL A 91 1.08 -7.42 13.00
N PHE A 92 -0.01 -6.65 13.07
CA PHE A 92 -0.26 -5.79 14.21
C PHE A 92 -0.65 -6.58 15.47
N PRO A 93 -1.60 -7.54 15.42
CA PRO A 93 -1.85 -8.45 16.54
C PRO A 93 -0.58 -9.14 17.07
N LYS A 94 0.31 -9.59 16.18
CA LYS A 94 1.62 -10.14 16.57
C LYS A 94 2.51 -9.10 17.26
N THR A 95 2.51 -7.87 16.75
CA THR A 95 3.26 -6.77 17.37
C THR A 95 2.72 -6.43 18.76
N LEU A 96 1.40 -6.43 18.95
CA LEU A 96 0.75 -6.16 20.23
C LEU A 96 1.08 -7.24 21.28
N ASN A 97 1.25 -8.49 20.86
CA ASN A 97 1.62 -9.62 21.72
C ASN A 97 3.13 -9.81 21.86
N ASP A 98 3.96 -8.96 21.25
CA ASP A 98 5.41 -9.02 21.42
C ASP A 98 5.81 -8.33 22.73
N ASP A 99 6.56 -9.03 23.58
CA ASP A 99 7.03 -8.49 24.87
C ASP A 99 8.05 -7.36 24.69
N SER A 100 8.78 -7.35 23.56
CA SER A 100 9.77 -6.32 23.23
C SER A 100 9.16 -5.03 22.64
N LYS A 101 7.83 -4.99 22.43
CA LYS A 101 7.15 -3.83 21.81
C LYS A 101 7.32 -2.52 22.58
N GLY A 102 7.73 -2.56 23.86
CA GLY A 102 7.87 -1.37 24.69
C GLY A 102 6.54 -0.61 24.84
N LYS A 103 6.60 0.73 24.77
CA LYS A 103 5.43 1.60 24.96
C LYS A 103 4.66 1.86 23.66
N LEU A 104 4.13 0.79 23.06
CA LEU A 104 3.18 0.91 21.96
C LEU A 104 1.85 1.49 22.49
N VAL A 105 1.47 2.68 22.04
CA VAL A 105 0.29 3.40 22.55
C VAL A 105 -0.82 3.60 21.51
N GLY A 106 -0.62 3.20 20.26
CA GLY A 106 -1.67 3.35 19.25
C GLY A 106 -1.35 2.87 17.85
N LEU A 107 -2.32 3.10 16.97
CA LEU A 107 -2.31 2.85 15.53
C LEU A 107 -2.36 4.17 14.76
N GLY A 108 -1.63 4.25 13.65
CA GLY A 108 -1.61 5.42 12.77
C GLY A 108 -1.82 5.05 11.31
N ILE A 109 -2.48 5.90 10.54
CA ILE A 109 -2.62 5.79 9.09
C ILE A 109 -1.84 6.94 8.48
N THR A 110 -0.76 6.64 7.75
CA THR A 110 0.17 7.66 7.25
C THR A 110 0.44 7.52 5.75
N PRO A 111 -0.58 7.39 4.88
CA PRO A 111 -0.36 7.34 3.44
C PRO A 111 0.10 8.70 2.90
N GLU A 112 0.96 8.69 1.88
CA GLU A 112 1.28 9.92 1.14
C GLU A 112 0.16 10.32 0.16
N GLY A 113 -0.81 9.43 -0.09
CA GLY A 113 -2.01 9.75 -0.85
C GLY A 113 -3.18 8.80 -0.58
N HIS A 114 -4.39 9.36 -0.68
CA HIS A 114 -5.65 8.68 -0.39
C HIS A 114 -6.33 8.15 -1.67
N TYR A 115 -7.55 7.61 -1.52
CA TYR A 115 -8.43 7.17 -2.62
C TYR A 115 -7.93 5.96 -3.42
N ASN A 116 -7.33 4.97 -2.75
CA ASN A 116 -6.92 3.68 -3.30
C ASN A 116 -7.16 2.56 -2.28
N SER A 117 -7.26 1.32 -2.77
CA SER A 117 -7.33 0.07 -1.99
C SER A 117 -8.17 0.16 -0.70
N PRO A 118 -9.48 0.48 -0.78
CA PRO A 118 -10.34 0.65 0.39
C PRO A 118 -10.33 -0.56 1.34
N VAL A 119 -10.16 -1.77 0.80
CA VAL A 119 -10.02 -3.02 1.57
C VAL A 119 -8.91 -2.96 2.63
N VAL A 120 -7.80 -2.27 2.35
CA VAL A 120 -6.68 -2.09 3.28
C VAL A 120 -7.07 -1.14 4.41
N TYR A 121 -7.70 -0.02 4.04
CA TYR A 121 -8.13 1.03 4.96
C TYR A 121 -9.41 0.66 5.74
N GLU A 122 -10.08 -0.43 5.37
CA GLU A 122 -11.16 -1.00 6.17
C GLU A 122 -10.65 -2.07 7.14
N LEU A 123 -9.72 -2.94 6.70
CA LEU A 123 -9.14 -3.97 7.59
C LEU A 123 -8.29 -3.35 8.71
N PHE A 124 -7.44 -2.38 8.38
CA PHE A 124 -6.45 -1.88 9.33
C PHE A 124 -7.05 -1.20 10.57
N PRO A 125 -8.03 -0.29 10.46
CA PRO A 125 -8.62 0.36 11.63
C PRO A 125 -9.34 -0.60 12.59
N GLU A 126 -9.80 -1.77 12.12
CA GLU A 126 -10.43 -2.76 12.99
C GLU A 126 -9.49 -3.26 14.08
N PHE A 127 -8.18 -3.17 13.88
CA PHE A 127 -7.18 -3.53 14.89
C PHE A 127 -7.13 -2.57 16.09
N ALA A 128 -7.80 -1.42 16.03
CA ALA A 128 -8.05 -0.61 17.24
C ALA A 128 -8.97 -1.34 18.24
N TRP A 129 -9.79 -2.28 17.74
CA TRP A 129 -10.79 -3.02 18.52
C TRP A 129 -10.53 -4.52 18.58
N ARG A 130 -9.58 -5.02 17.79
CA ARG A 130 -9.23 -6.45 17.69
C ARG A 130 -7.84 -6.72 18.23
N LYS A 131 -7.72 -7.73 19.09
CA LYS A 131 -6.46 -8.22 19.64
C LYS A 131 -5.89 -9.42 18.88
N ASP A 132 -6.75 -10.17 18.20
CA ASP A 132 -6.39 -11.41 17.51
C ASP A 132 -6.15 -11.20 16.01
N THR A 133 -5.46 -12.17 15.41
CA THR A 133 -5.26 -12.23 13.96
C THR A 133 -6.57 -12.46 13.23
N VAL A 134 -6.69 -11.93 12.02
CA VAL A 134 -7.87 -12.07 11.17
C VAL A 134 -7.71 -13.23 10.20
N ASP A 135 -8.70 -14.13 10.12
CA ASP A 135 -8.84 -15.03 8.98
C ASP A 135 -9.24 -14.21 7.75
N LEU A 136 -8.26 -13.93 6.89
CA LEU A 136 -8.44 -13.05 5.76
C LEU A 136 -9.50 -13.57 4.78
N LYS A 137 -9.62 -14.89 4.60
CA LYS A 137 -10.57 -15.45 3.64
C LYS A 137 -12.01 -15.17 4.08
N SER A 138 -12.33 -15.52 5.34
CA SER A 138 -13.65 -15.22 5.92
C SER A 138 -13.92 -13.72 5.98
N TRP A 139 -12.93 -12.92 6.35
CA TRP A 139 -13.08 -11.47 6.41
C TRP A 139 -13.38 -10.85 5.05
N ILE A 140 -12.71 -11.30 3.98
CA ILE A 140 -12.94 -10.83 2.62
C ILE A 140 -14.33 -11.25 2.12
N SER A 141 -14.77 -12.47 2.39
CA SER A 141 -16.14 -12.89 2.05
C SER A 141 -17.20 -11.98 2.69
N GLN A 142 -16.99 -11.58 3.94
CA GLN A 142 -17.87 -10.62 4.63
C GLN A 142 -17.72 -9.20 4.07
N TYR A 143 -16.51 -8.80 3.66
CA TYR A 143 -16.19 -7.49 3.07
C TYR A 143 -16.93 -7.26 1.77
N ILE A 144 -16.90 -8.24 0.88
CA ILE A 144 -17.58 -8.18 -0.40
C ILE A 144 -19.08 -8.00 -0.19
N ARG A 145 -19.68 -8.77 0.72
CA ARG A 145 -21.12 -8.72 0.99
C ARG A 145 -21.56 -7.36 1.54
N ARG A 146 -20.83 -6.79 2.51
CA ARG A 146 -21.16 -5.47 3.07
C ARG A 146 -20.87 -4.33 2.11
N ARG A 147 -19.81 -4.44 1.30
CA ARG A 147 -19.41 -3.42 0.32
C ARG A 147 -20.34 -3.38 -0.89
N TYR A 148 -20.73 -4.54 -1.42
CA TYR A 148 -21.58 -4.62 -2.62
C TYR A 148 -23.07 -4.65 -2.28
N GLY A 149 -23.43 -4.89 -1.02
CA GLY A 149 -24.83 -4.97 -0.59
C GLY A 149 -25.56 -6.21 -1.13
N ALA A 150 -24.85 -7.13 -1.78
CA ALA A 150 -25.37 -8.33 -2.41
C ALA A 150 -24.40 -9.49 -2.24
N PHE A 151 -24.92 -10.71 -2.33
CA PHE A 151 -24.11 -11.91 -2.47
C PHE A 151 -23.98 -12.25 -3.95
N SER A 152 -22.75 -12.50 -4.40
CA SER A 152 -22.46 -13.03 -5.75
C SER A 152 -21.29 -14.00 -5.66
N SER A 153 -21.49 -15.22 -6.14
CA SER A 153 -20.42 -16.23 -6.22
C SER A 153 -19.31 -15.78 -7.18
N ASN A 154 -19.66 -15.06 -8.24
CA ASN A 154 -18.72 -14.45 -9.17
C ASN A 154 -17.86 -13.39 -8.49
N ALA A 155 -18.45 -12.53 -7.65
CA ALA A 155 -17.68 -11.56 -6.86
C ALA A 155 -16.71 -12.24 -5.88
N GLN A 156 -17.13 -13.34 -5.23
CA GLN A 156 -16.24 -14.13 -4.37
C GLN A 156 -15.05 -14.71 -5.17
N LEU A 157 -15.31 -15.34 -6.32
CA LEU A 157 -14.26 -15.91 -7.18
C LEU A 157 -13.31 -14.82 -7.70
N ALA A 158 -13.84 -13.64 -8.03
CA ALA A 158 -13.03 -12.49 -8.42
C ALA A 158 -12.07 -12.08 -7.29
N TRP A 159 -12.58 -11.92 -6.07
CA TRP A 159 -11.76 -11.54 -4.94
C TRP A 159 -10.75 -12.61 -4.52
N ASP A 160 -11.07 -13.89 -4.64
CA ASP A 160 -10.09 -14.96 -4.41
C ASP A 160 -8.90 -14.83 -5.38
N GLY A 161 -9.15 -14.52 -6.65
CA GLY A 161 -8.10 -14.26 -7.65
C GLY A 161 -7.33 -12.95 -7.42
N ILE A 162 -8.01 -11.88 -7.03
CA ILE A 162 -7.40 -10.59 -6.67
C ILE A 162 -6.48 -10.76 -5.44
N LEU A 163 -6.94 -11.48 -4.42
CA LEU A 163 -6.15 -11.83 -3.24
C LEU A 163 -4.92 -12.63 -3.63
N ALA A 164 -5.05 -13.63 -4.52
CA ALA A 164 -3.94 -14.46 -4.95
C ALA A 164 -2.91 -13.72 -5.84
N THR A 165 -3.25 -12.54 -6.35
CA THR A 165 -2.42 -11.76 -7.28
C THR A 165 -2.00 -10.42 -6.67
N VAL A 166 -2.74 -9.35 -6.94
CA VAL A 166 -2.35 -7.96 -6.65
C VAL A 166 -2.29 -7.65 -5.16
N TYR A 167 -2.98 -8.42 -4.31
CA TYR A 167 -2.90 -8.31 -2.84
C TYR A 167 -2.03 -9.38 -2.16
N ASN A 168 -1.28 -10.17 -2.93
CA ASN A 168 -0.29 -11.15 -2.44
C ASN A 168 1.13 -10.79 -2.91
N VAL A 169 1.48 -9.51 -2.81
CA VAL A 169 2.83 -9.04 -3.16
C VAL A 169 3.85 -9.63 -2.16
N PRO A 170 5.00 -10.16 -2.60
CA PRO A 170 5.99 -10.74 -1.69
C PRO A 170 6.48 -9.76 -0.62
N TYR A 171 6.65 -10.28 0.59
CA TYR A 171 7.35 -9.60 1.69
C TYR A 171 8.85 -9.48 1.39
N ASN A 172 9.50 -8.42 1.87
CA ASN A 172 10.95 -8.20 1.78
C ASN A 172 11.54 -7.86 0.40
N ILE A 173 10.72 -7.30 -0.50
CA ILE A 173 11.27 -6.50 -1.60
C ILE A 173 11.42 -5.07 -1.06
N ASN A 174 12.63 -4.49 -1.09
CA ASN A 174 12.88 -3.06 -0.79
C ASN A 174 12.17 -2.18 -1.84
N ARG A 175 10.83 -2.20 -1.85
CA ARG A 175 9.97 -1.46 -2.77
C ARG A 175 9.02 -0.61 -1.95
N GLN A 176 9.16 0.69 -2.12
CA GLN A 176 8.25 1.68 -1.55
C GLN A 176 6.95 1.72 -2.35
N THR A 177 7.01 1.58 -3.68
CA THR A 177 5.82 1.68 -4.54
C THR A 177 5.43 0.35 -5.19
N PRO A 178 4.14 0.17 -5.52
CA PRO A 178 3.69 -0.90 -6.41
C PRO A 178 4.44 -0.87 -7.75
N ASP A 179 4.39 -1.98 -8.51
CA ASP A 179 4.89 -1.99 -9.88
C ASP A 179 4.04 -1.03 -10.74
N ASN A 180 4.67 0.00 -11.28
CA ASN A 180 3.97 1.11 -11.92
C ASN A 180 3.61 0.81 -13.37
N SER A 181 2.44 1.32 -13.79
CA SER A 181 2.08 1.27 -15.20
C SER A 181 2.99 2.15 -16.04
N MET A 182 3.48 1.61 -17.18
CA MET A 182 4.26 2.38 -18.16
C MET A 182 3.47 3.54 -18.79
N ILE A 183 2.13 3.57 -18.68
CA ILE A 183 1.31 4.71 -19.13
C ILE A 183 1.79 6.01 -18.49
N LYS A 184 2.26 5.94 -17.24
CA LYS A 184 2.70 7.10 -16.46
C LYS A 184 4.21 7.37 -16.58
N ALA A 185 4.95 6.53 -17.30
CA ALA A 185 6.38 6.72 -17.51
C ALA A 185 6.63 7.78 -18.58
N ARG A 186 7.78 8.46 -18.50
CA ARG A 186 8.27 9.27 -19.62
C ARG A 186 8.39 8.35 -20.85
N PRO A 187 7.97 8.78 -22.05
CA PRO A 187 7.96 7.95 -23.24
C PRO A 187 9.38 7.78 -23.81
N LEU A 188 10.20 7.01 -23.10
CA LEU A 188 11.57 6.65 -23.42
C LEU A 188 11.80 5.16 -23.14
N ARG A 189 12.80 4.57 -23.79
CA ARG A 189 13.09 3.15 -23.65
C ARG A 189 13.63 2.86 -22.24
N ASN A 190 13.13 1.78 -21.64
CA ASN A 190 13.52 1.31 -20.29
C ASN A 190 13.22 2.31 -19.16
N GLU A 191 12.33 3.28 -19.39
CA GLU A 191 11.93 4.21 -18.33
C GLU A 191 10.91 3.63 -17.37
N LYS A 192 10.89 4.23 -16.18
CA LYS A 192 9.93 3.94 -15.11
C LYS A 192 9.12 5.20 -14.82
N ALA A 193 7.90 5.03 -14.33
CA ALA A 193 7.12 6.17 -13.86
C ALA A 193 7.71 6.80 -12.59
N ARG A 194 8.46 6.02 -11.80
CA ARG A 194 9.09 6.47 -10.54
C ARG A 194 10.43 5.79 -10.33
N THR A 195 11.35 6.51 -9.70
CA THR A 195 12.72 6.04 -9.38
C THR A 195 12.71 4.74 -8.59
N TRP A 196 11.88 4.65 -7.55
CA TRP A 196 11.82 3.52 -6.62
C TRP A 196 10.68 2.54 -6.96
N SER A 197 10.58 2.18 -8.24
CA SER A 197 9.55 1.25 -8.75
C SER A 197 10.09 0.23 -9.74
N SER A 198 9.25 -0.72 -10.14
CA SER A 198 9.48 -1.65 -11.23
C SER A 198 8.30 -1.59 -12.21
N THR A 199 8.53 -1.95 -13.47
CA THR A 199 7.49 -2.11 -14.50
C THR A 199 7.10 -3.57 -14.71
N LYS A 200 7.79 -4.50 -14.03
CA LYS A 200 7.51 -5.93 -14.06
C LYS A 200 6.67 -6.30 -12.83
N GLN A 201 5.42 -6.69 -13.08
CA GLN A 201 4.50 -7.14 -12.04
C GLN A 201 5.06 -8.36 -11.28
N SER A 202 4.82 -8.38 -9.98
CA SER A 202 5.18 -9.48 -9.08
C SER A 202 4.24 -10.70 -9.17
N TYR A 203 3.15 -10.60 -9.94
CA TYR A 203 2.14 -11.64 -10.13
C TYR A 203 1.84 -11.86 -11.62
N ASN A 204 1.10 -12.93 -11.94
CA ASN A 204 0.66 -13.21 -13.30
C ASN A 204 -0.55 -12.33 -13.67
N THR A 205 -0.34 -11.35 -14.55
CA THR A 205 -1.39 -10.44 -15.03
C THR A 205 -2.57 -11.17 -15.69
N ALA A 206 -2.35 -12.33 -16.32
CA ALA A 206 -3.44 -13.09 -16.92
C ALA A 206 -4.39 -13.68 -15.86
N GLU A 207 -3.88 -14.06 -14.69
CA GLU A 207 -4.71 -14.53 -13.57
C GLU A 207 -5.51 -13.38 -12.96
N LEU A 208 -4.92 -12.19 -12.84
CA LEU A 208 -5.68 -10.99 -12.42
C LEU A 208 -6.77 -10.65 -13.46
N ALA A 209 -6.48 -10.75 -14.76
CA ALA A 209 -7.48 -10.51 -15.80
C ALA A 209 -8.66 -11.50 -15.72
N LYS A 210 -8.41 -12.78 -15.44
CA LYS A 210 -9.46 -13.78 -15.20
C LYS A 210 -10.31 -13.41 -13.98
N ALA A 211 -9.67 -12.96 -12.90
CA ALA A 211 -10.36 -12.51 -11.70
C ALA A 211 -11.26 -11.29 -11.98
N VAL A 212 -10.77 -10.31 -12.74
CA VAL A 212 -11.57 -9.13 -13.15
C VAL A 212 -12.71 -9.52 -14.09
N SER A 213 -12.52 -10.53 -14.96
CA SER A 213 -13.63 -11.09 -15.74
C SER A 213 -14.72 -11.66 -14.86
N LYS A 214 -14.37 -12.30 -13.73
CA LYS A 214 -15.36 -12.74 -12.76
C LYS A 214 -16.06 -11.59 -12.05
N LEU A 215 -15.36 -10.47 -11.87
CA LEU A 215 -16.00 -9.27 -11.34
C LEU A 215 -17.05 -8.73 -12.33
N LEU A 216 -16.75 -8.72 -13.64
CA LEU A 216 -17.75 -8.39 -14.68
C LEU A 216 -18.96 -9.34 -14.65
N ASP A 217 -18.74 -10.64 -14.48
CA ASP A 217 -19.80 -11.64 -14.38
C ASP A 217 -20.70 -11.44 -13.13
N ALA A 218 -20.27 -10.66 -12.14
CA ALA A 218 -21.04 -10.31 -10.95
C ALA A 218 -21.95 -9.09 -11.15
N ALA A 219 -21.92 -8.45 -12.33
CA ALA A 219 -22.73 -7.27 -12.62
C ALA A 219 -24.24 -7.47 -12.39
N PRO A 220 -24.87 -8.62 -12.75
CA PRO A 220 -26.30 -8.81 -12.51
C PRO A 220 -26.71 -8.64 -11.05
N GLU A 221 -25.88 -9.08 -10.09
CA GLU A 221 -26.18 -8.93 -8.66
C GLU A 221 -25.62 -7.64 -8.06
N CYS A 222 -24.47 -7.15 -8.53
CA CYS A 222 -23.71 -6.11 -7.85
C CYS A 222 -23.74 -4.73 -8.53
N ALA A 223 -24.19 -4.60 -9.78
CA ALA A 223 -24.18 -3.33 -10.54
C ALA A 223 -24.87 -2.13 -9.85
N PRO A 224 -25.97 -2.31 -9.07
CA PRO A 224 -26.56 -1.19 -8.33
C PRO A 224 -25.62 -0.57 -7.30
N SER A 225 -24.63 -1.30 -6.79
CA SER A 225 -23.66 -0.77 -5.82
C SER A 225 -22.63 0.13 -6.49
N ASP A 226 -22.48 1.35 -5.99
CA ASP A 226 -21.42 2.28 -6.40
C ASP A 226 -20.03 1.74 -6.06
N ALA A 227 -19.88 1.08 -4.91
CA ALA A 227 -18.63 0.48 -4.49
C ALA A 227 -18.19 -0.69 -5.40
N TYR A 228 -19.15 -1.48 -5.89
CA TYR A 228 -18.87 -2.50 -6.91
C TYR A 228 -18.40 -1.85 -8.22
N ARG A 229 -19.10 -0.81 -8.70
CA ARG A 229 -18.71 -0.10 -9.94
C ARG A 229 -17.32 0.53 -9.81
N TYR A 230 -16.99 1.08 -8.64
CA TYR A 230 -15.65 1.58 -8.33
C TYR A 230 -14.60 0.47 -8.44
N ASP A 231 -14.80 -0.66 -7.75
CA ASP A 231 -13.83 -1.76 -7.74
C ASP A 231 -13.66 -2.34 -9.15
N LEU A 232 -14.76 -2.50 -9.89
CA LEU A 232 -14.74 -2.97 -11.28
C LEU A 232 -13.87 -2.08 -12.17
N VAL A 233 -14.06 -0.76 -12.09
CA VAL A 233 -13.26 0.21 -12.86
C VAL A 233 -11.80 0.18 -12.43
N ASP A 234 -11.53 0.16 -11.13
CA ASP A 234 -10.18 0.26 -10.60
C ASP A 234 -9.34 -0.98 -10.91
N PHE A 235 -9.90 -2.19 -10.76
CA PHE A 235 -9.21 -3.42 -11.14
C PHE A 235 -9.10 -3.59 -12.66
N THR A 236 -10.09 -3.13 -13.44
CA THR A 236 -9.97 -3.12 -14.91
C THR A 236 -8.84 -2.19 -15.35
N ARG A 237 -8.75 -0.98 -14.78
CA ARG A 237 -7.65 -0.04 -15.02
C ARG A 237 -6.30 -0.67 -14.65
N GLN A 238 -6.22 -1.41 -13.54
CA GLN A 238 -5.01 -2.14 -13.14
C GLN A 238 -4.59 -3.15 -14.23
N VAL A 239 -5.51 -4.03 -14.65
CA VAL A 239 -5.23 -5.04 -15.70
C VAL A 239 -4.75 -4.38 -17.00
N LEU A 240 -5.42 -3.31 -17.46
CA LEU A 240 -5.02 -2.59 -18.66
C LEU A 240 -3.62 -1.97 -18.52
N GLY A 241 -3.32 -1.40 -17.36
CA GLY A 241 -2.01 -0.84 -17.04
C GLY A 241 -0.89 -1.89 -17.05
N ASP A 242 -1.19 -3.11 -16.63
CA ASP A 242 -0.24 -4.22 -16.50
C ASP A 242 0.02 -4.97 -17.81
N LEU A 243 -0.94 -4.99 -18.73
CA LEU A 243 -0.80 -5.63 -20.04
C LEU A 243 0.04 -4.78 -21.01
N LEU A 244 0.16 -3.47 -20.77
CA LEU A 244 0.80 -2.55 -21.71
C LEU A 244 2.29 -2.85 -22.01
N PRO A 245 3.16 -3.21 -21.05
CA PRO A 245 4.54 -3.59 -21.34
C PRO A 245 4.65 -4.73 -22.36
N GLY A 246 3.78 -5.74 -22.25
CA GLY A 246 3.70 -6.84 -23.21
C GLY A 246 3.36 -6.33 -24.61
N TYR A 247 2.32 -5.50 -24.73
CA TYR A 247 1.87 -4.94 -26.00
C TYR A 247 2.94 -4.08 -26.69
N CYS A 248 3.58 -3.16 -25.95
CA CYS A 248 4.66 -2.31 -26.46
C CYS A 248 5.87 -3.13 -26.95
N SER A 249 6.24 -4.19 -26.22
CA SER A 249 7.38 -5.04 -26.58
C SER A 249 7.16 -5.79 -27.90
N VAL A 250 5.95 -6.31 -28.13
CA VAL A 250 5.59 -7.01 -29.38
C VAL A 250 5.58 -6.04 -30.57
N ARG A 251 5.02 -4.84 -30.39
CA ARG A 251 4.89 -3.86 -31.48
C ARG A 251 6.24 -3.23 -31.88
N LEU A 252 7.13 -2.99 -30.91
CA LEU A 252 8.50 -2.54 -31.18
C LEU A 252 9.32 -3.62 -31.89
N ARG A 253 9.20 -4.90 -31.49
CA ARG A 253 9.85 -6.01 -32.21
C ARG A 253 9.37 -6.14 -33.65
N ARG A 254 8.06 -5.99 -33.91
CA ARG A 254 7.52 -6.01 -35.28
C ARG A 254 8.03 -4.87 -36.15
N ARG A 255 8.23 -3.65 -35.60
CA ARG A 255 8.83 -2.52 -36.34
C ARG A 255 10.32 -2.68 -36.62
N ILE A 256 11.06 -3.34 -35.75
CA ILE A 256 12.51 -3.58 -35.93
C ILE A 256 12.75 -4.72 -36.93
N ILE A 257 11.87 -5.74 -36.97
CA ILE A 257 11.99 -6.88 -37.88
C ILE A 257 11.44 -6.56 -39.30
N GLN A 258 10.58 -5.55 -39.43
CA GLN A 258 10.14 -5.03 -40.74
C GLN A 258 10.35 -3.50 -40.85
N PRO A 259 11.57 -3.04 -41.16
CA PRO A 259 11.81 -1.64 -41.50
C PRO A 259 11.30 -1.40 -42.95
N GLY A 260 9.99 -1.19 -43.14
CA GLY A 260 9.49 -0.87 -44.48
C GLY A 260 7.98 -0.83 -44.73
N ALA A 261 7.12 -1.31 -43.82
CA ALA A 261 5.67 -1.24 -44.05
C ALA A 261 5.11 0.15 -43.71
N VAL A 262 5.19 1.08 -44.66
CA VAL A 262 4.40 2.32 -44.67
C VAL A 262 2.91 1.92 -44.74
N PRO A 263 2.02 2.46 -43.88
CA PRO A 263 0.58 2.25 -44.06
C PRO A 263 0.16 2.86 -45.40
N GLY A 264 -0.22 2.01 -46.36
CA GLY A 264 -0.81 2.45 -47.62
C GLY A 264 -2.02 3.33 -47.31
N LYS A 265 -2.07 4.51 -47.96
CA LYS A 265 -3.21 5.43 -47.93
C LYS A 265 -4.49 4.63 -48.15
N ALA A 266 -5.35 4.57 -47.14
CA ALA A 266 -6.72 4.13 -47.32
C ALA A 266 -7.39 5.14 -48.27
N GLY A 267 -7.70 4.67 -49.48
CA GLY A 267 -8.49 5.43 -50.44
C GLY A 267 -9.85 5.76 -49.84
N ARG A 268 -10.29 7.00 -50.07
CA ARG A 268 -11.67 7.43 -49.81
C ARG A 268 -12.62 6.56 -50.64
N PHE A 269 -13.59 5.96 -49.96
CA PHE A 269 -14.98 5.83 -50.39
C PHE A 269 -15.85 5.98 -49.14
#